data_AF-A0A836RDZ7-F1
#
_entry.id   AF-A0A836RDZ7-F1
#
_cell.length_a   1.000
_cell.length_b   1.000
_cell.length_c   1.000
_cell.angle_alpha   90.00
_cell.angle_beta   90.00
_cell.angle_gamma   90.00
#
_symmetry.space_group_name_H-M   'P 1'
#
loop_
_entity.id
_entity.type
_entity.pdbx_description
1 polymer ?
#
loop_
_entity_poly.entity_id
_entity_poly.type
_entity_poly.pdbx_seq_one_letter_code
_entity_poly.pdbx_strand_id
1 'polypeptide(L)'
;MEGGGQRLLGAAATAEGNEWHEFGLHRHKGQAMGSPSDDQQRYERYRRVVEAAAVRETFTLDELKAVCAPEQPAFVTRVVTQLEGDGYLVRSGTKSRPRFRWESRERFSASQWTGDRIFGPRIPRTPASDRPRERLLVHGAASLRTAELLAILIRSGRPGESALQAGEKLAARYGEHLDRLPQAGQAELKAITPAVAEAAYCQIMAGIELGRRVAVAAAEQSRLRRKRILGPQDALEEC
;
A
#
# COMPACT_ATOMS: atom_id res chain seq x y z
N MET A 1 -46.05 70.86 -5.63
CA MET A 1 -44.71 70.51 -5.13
C MET A 1 -44.89 69.25 -4.31
N GLU A 2 -45.10 68.15 -5.02
CA GLU A 2 -44.06 67.13 -5.27
C GLU A 2 -43.71 66.39 -3.97
N GLY A 3 -44.00 65.11 -3.79
CA GLY A 3 -44.59 64.10 -4.65
C GLY A 3 -44.64 62.75 -3.92
N GLY A 4 -45.59 61.90 -4.33
CA GLY A 4 -45.59 60.43 -4.24
C GLY A 4 -45.41 59.80 -2.85
N GLY A 5 -46.40 59.23 -2.17
CA GLY A 5 -47.59 58.56 -2.67
C GLY A 5 -47.31 57.07 -2.88
N GLN A 6 -47.87 56.26 -1.96
CA GLN A 6 -48.43 54.92 -2.19
C GLN A 6 -47.39 53.78 -2.35
N ARG A 7 -47.56 52.54 -1.89
CA ARG A 7 -48.65 51.71 -1.32
C ARG A 7 -47.99 50.30 -1.21
N LEU A 8 -48.18 49.42 -0.22
CA LEU A 8 -49.32 48.56 0.15
C LEU A 8 -48.73 47.48 1.09
N LEU A 9 -49.30 47.26 2.28
CA LEU A 9 -50.21 46.17 2.66
C LEU A 9 -49.64 44.73 2.62
N GLY A 10 -49.73 44.07 3.78
CA GLY A 10 -49.60 42.63 4.01
C GLY A 10 -49.36 42.38 5.51
N ALA A 11 -50.37 42.28 6.37
CA ALA A 11 -51.37 41.21 6.52
C ALA A 11 -50.74 39.82 6.81
N ALA A 12 -50.58 39.57 8.12
CA ALA A 12 -50.92 38.38 8.91
C ALA A 12 -50.73 36.94 8.37
N ALA A 13 -50.16 36.13 9.28
CA ALA A 13 -50.44 34.70 9.55
C ALA A 13 -49.98 33.68 8.49
N THR A 14 -49.46 32.49 8.78
CA THR A 14 -49.16 31.70 10.00
C THR A 14 -48.28 30.53 9.56
N ALA A 15 -47.59 29.93 10.53
CA ALA A 15 -46.79 28.71 10.51
C ALA A 15 -47.01 27.68 9.38
N GLU A 16 -45.91 27.12 8.85
CA GLU A 16 -45.41 25.78 9.17
C GLU A 16 -44.07 25.52 8.44
N GLY A 17 -43.29 24.58 8.98
CA GLY A 17 -41.82 24.55 8.88
C GLY A 17 -41.23 24.05 7.56
N ASN A 18 -39.96 24.40 7.36
CA ASN A 18 -38.93 23.40 7.08
C ASN A 18 -37.52 23.95 7.28
N GLU A 19 -36.73 23.11 7.94
CA GLU A 19 -35.28 23.10 8.10
C GLU A 19 -34.53 23.52 6.83
N TRP A 20 -33.56 24.43 6.95
CA TRP A 20 -32.22 24.37 6.37
C TRP A 20 -31.36 25.47 7.03
N HIS A 21 -30.74 25.18 8.17
CA HIS A 21 -29.70 26.05 8.74
C HIS A 21 -28.35 25.32 8.78
N GLU A 22 -27.36 26.01 8.21
CA GLU A 22 -25.92 25.91 8.50
C GLU A 22 -25.17 24.62 8.12
N PHE A 23 -24.83 24.47 6.83
CA PHE A 23 -23.53 23.90 6.49
C PHE A 23 -22.47 25.01 6.50
N GLY A 24 -21.86 25.16 7.67
CA GLY A 24 -20.69 26.01 7.87
C GLY A 24 -19.53 25.57 6.97
N LEU A 25 -19.16 26.46 6.05
CA LEU A 25 -17.89 26.47 5.31
C LEU A 25 -16.71 26.42 6.30
N HIS A 26 -16.29 25.21 6.65
CA HIS A 26 -15.02 25.00 7.34
C HIS A 26 -13.89 25.14 6.33
N ARG A 27 -13.27 26.32 6.37
CA ARG A 27 -11.92 26.65 5.90
C ARG A 27 -11.05 25.39 5.77
N HIS A 28 -10.74 25.01 4.54
CA HIS A 28 -9.58 24.19 4.24
C HIS A 28 -8.33 24.95 4.70
N LYS A 29 -7.86 24.69 5.92
CA LYS A 29 -6.47 24.95 6.29
C LYS A 29 -5.63 24.02 5.42
N GLY A 30 -4.80 24.60 4.56
CA GLY A 30 -3.83 23.87 3.75
C GLY A 30 -3.04 22.91 4.62
N GLN A 31 -3.08 21.62 4.26
CA GLN A 31 -2.15 20.65 4.78
C GLN A 31 -0.76 21.02 4.27
N ALA A 32 0.06 21.54 5.18
CA ALA A 32 1.49 21.66 4.96
C ALA A 32 2.04 20.27 4.57
N MET A 33 2.89 20.24 3.53
CA MET A 33 3.70 19.07 3.17
C MET A 33 4.34 18.49 4.43
N GLY A 34 3.91 17.28 4.80
CA GLY A 34 4.33 16.62 6.02
C GLY A 34 5.83 16.34 6.04
N SER A 35 6.42 16.47 7.23
CA SER A 35 7.78 16.03 7.52
C SER A 35 8.01 14.59 7.01
N PRO A 36 9.21 14.28 6.47
CA PRO A 36 9.53 12.92 6.05
C PRO A 36 9.25 11.93 7.19
N SER A 37 8.56 10.83 6.90
CA SER A 37 8.47 9.69 7.84
C SER A 37 9.87 9.30 8.32
N ASP A 38 10.01 8.85 9.57
CA ASP A 38 11.32 8.45 10.14
C ASP A 38 12.08 7.46 9.23
N ASP A 39 11.34 6.58 8.55
CA ASP A 39 11.86 5.65 7.56
C ASP A 39 12.40 6.34 6.28
N GLN A 40 11.73 7.40 5.83
CA GLN A 40 12.16 8.19 4.66
C GLN A 40 13.44 8.96 5.00
N GLN A 41 13.50 9.55 6.20
CA GLN A 41 14.71 10.22 6.67
C GLN A 41 15.85 9.22 6.80
N ARG A 42 15.60 8.04 7.39
CA ARG A 42 16.58 6.96 7.48
C ARG A 42 17.03 6.48 6.09
N TYR A 43 16.12 6.38 5.12
CA TYR A 43 16.43 5.99 3.73
C TYR A 43 17.38 6.96 3.07
N GLU A 44 17.11 8.25 3.16
CA GLU A 44 17.96 9.27 2.59
C GLU A 44 19.36 9.28 3.20
N ARG A 45 19.47 9.07 4.52
CA ARG A 45 20.76 9.01 5.22
C ARG A 45 21.62 7.85 4.74
N TYR A 46 21.06 6.65 4.62
CA TYR A 46 21.77 5.49 4.06
C TYR A 46 22.12 5.69 2.59
N ARG A 47 21.17 6.18 1.78
CA ARG A 47 21.34 6.40 0.34
C ARG A 47 22.54 7.31 0.06
N ARG A 48 22.67 8.42 0.79
CA ARG A 48 23.78 9.38 0.63
C ARG A 48 25.15 8.72 0.78
N VAL A 49 25.35 7.92 1.83
CA VAL A 49 26.64 7.27 2.08
C VAL A 49 26.95 6.23 1.01
N VAL A 50 25.95 5.43 0.63
CA VAL A 50 26.10 4.35 -0.34
C VAL A 50 26.37 4.89 -1.75
N GLU A 51 25.66 5.94 -2.17
CA GLU A 51 25.91 6.58 -3.47
C GLU A 51 27.28 7.25 -3.52
N ALA A 52 27.69 7.92 -2.44
CA ALA A 52 29.04 8.47 -2.35
C ALA A 52 30.12 7.38 -2.50
N ALA A 53 29.90 6.20 -1.91
CA ALA A 53 30.80 5.06 -2.08
C ALA A 53 30.73 4.47 -3.49
N ALA A 54 29.53 4.37 -4.07
CA ALA A 54 29.27 3.71 -5.34
C ALA A 54 29.82 4.46 -6.57
N VAL A 55 30.08 5.77 -6.47
CA VAL A 55 30.74 6.55 -7.53
C VAL A 55 32.24 6.21 -7.64
N ARG A 56 32.85 5.69 -6.57
CA ARG A 56 34.29 5.42 -6.48
C ARG A 56 34.57 3.93 -6.70
N GLU A 57 35.64 3.62 -7.43
CA GLU A 57 36.10 2.25 -7.62
C GLU A 57 36.82 1.70 -6.37
N THR A 58 37.63 2.56 -5.73
CA THR A 58 38.26 2.30 -4.43
C THR A 58 38.16 3.54 -3.55
N PHE A 59 38.09 3.36 -2.23
CA PHE A 59 38.02 4.47 -1.27
C PHE A 59 38.55 4.09 0.12
N THR A 60 38.90 5.10 0.92
CA THR A 60 39.16 4.98 2.36
C THR A 60 37.98 5.51 3.19
N LEU A 61 37.93 5.16 4.48
CA LEU A 61 36.90 5.68 5.39
C LEU A 61 36.98 7.20 5.54
N ASP A 62 38.19 7.78 5.54
CA ASP A 62 38.38 9.21 5.76
C ASP A 62 37.95 10.02 4.53
N GLU A 63 38.24 9.52 3.33
CA GLU A 63 37.71 10.06 2.07
C GLU A 63 36.18 10.06 2.06
N LEU A 64 35.56 8.96 2.52
CA LEU A 64 34.10 8.84 2.52
C LEU A 64 33.45 9.74 3.58
N LYS A 65 34.04 9.83 4.78
CA LYS A 65 33.55 10.73 5.85
C LYS A 65 33.60 12.20 5.44
N ALA A 66 34.66 12.61 4.72
CA ALA A 66 34.82 13.98 4.26
C ALA A 66 33.72 14.43 3.28
N VAL A 67 33.17 13.51 2.49
CA VAL A 67 32.16 13.83 1.46
C VAL A 67 30.73 13.56 1.89
N CYS A 68 30.51 12.81 2.97
CA CYS A 68 29.16 12.41 3.42
C CYS A 68 28.51 13.40 4.41
N ALA A 69 28.90 14.67 4.44
CA ALA A 69 28.22 15.67 5.29
C ALA A 69 26.74 15.81 4.88
N PRO A 70 25.78 15.90 5.83
CA PRO A 70 25.93 16.07 7.28
C PRO A 70 25.94 14.77 8.11
N GLU A 71 26.19 13.59 7.51
CA GLU A 71 26.17 12.33 8.26
C GLU A 71 27.31 12.23 9.28
N GLN A 72 26.99 11.66 10.44
CA GLN A 72 27.95 11.45 11.50
C GLN A 72 29.05 10.44 11.07
N PRO A 73 30.34 10.67 11.37
CA PRO A 73 31.43 9.77 10.97
C PRO A 73 31.28 8.32 11.42
N ALA A 74 30.66 8.11 12.58
CA ALA A 74 30.33 6.78 13.10
C ALA A 74 29.26 6.08 12.24
N PHE A 75 28.30 6.82 11.69
CA PHE A 75 27.27 6.29 10.80
C PHE A 75 27.88 5.86 9.45
N VAL A 76 28.73 6.71 8.86
CA VAL A 76 29.46 6.39 7.62
C VAL A 76 30.29 5.11 7.79
N THR A 77 31.03 5.01 8.89
CA THR A 77 31.84 3.82 9.22
C THR A 77 30.97 2.57 9.32
N ARG A 78 29.83 2.66 10.01
CA ARG A 78 28.87 1.54 10.13
C ARG A 78 28.36 1.06 8.77
N VAL A 79 27.97 1.97 7.88
CA VAL A 79 27.46 1.63 6.55
C VAL A 79 28.52 0.89 5.72
N VAL A 80 29.78 1.36 5.76
CA VAL A 80 30.89 0.69 5.05
C VAL A 80 31.16 -0.70 5.61
N THR A 81 31.19 -0.87 6.93
CA THR A 81 31.35 -2.19 7.56
C THR A 81 30.19 -3.13 7.24
N GLN A 82 28.97 -2.61 7.08
CA GLN A 82 27.81 -3.40 6.65
C GLN A 82 27.94 -3.85 5.18
N LEU A 83 28.44 -2.99 4.29
CA LEU A 83 28.71 -3.35 2.89
C LEU A 83 29.82 -4.40 2.77
N GLU A 84 30.87 -4.29 3.59
CA GLU A 84 31.94 -5.29 3.72
C GLU A 84 31.38 -6.62 4.24
N GLY A 85 30.60 -6.59 5.33
CA GLY A 85 30.01 -7.80 5.93
C GLY A 85 29.02 -8.52 5.02
N ASP A 86 28.35 -7.81 4.11
CA ASP A 86 27.46 -8.40 3.10
C ASP A 86 28.19 -8.90 1.85
N GLY A 87 29.53 -8.76 1.78
CA GLY A 87 30.34 -9.20 0.65
C GLY A 87 30.30 -8.27 -0.56
N TYR A 88 29.86 -7.02 -0.42
CA TYR A 88 29.93 -6.05 -1.53
C TYR A 88 31.29 -5.35 -1.63
N LEU A 89 32.03 -5.28 -0.51
CA LEU A 89 33.34 -4.65 -0.43
C LEU A 89 34.38 -5.64 0.06
N VAL A 90 35.52 -5.62 -0.62
CA VAL A 90 36.74 -6.28 -0.16
C VAL A 90 37.65 -5.25 0.50
N ARG A 91 38.06 -5.54 1.73
CA ARG A 91 39.04 -4.74 2.46
C ARG A 91 40.46 -5.15 2.10
N SER A 92 41.30 -4.14 1.92
CA SER A 92 42.73 -4.25 1.62
C SER A 92 43.51 -3.17 2.38
N GLY A 93 44.85 -3.22 2.33
CA GLY A 93 45.72 -2.24 3.01
C GLY A 93 46.00 -2.57 4.47
N THR A 94 46.46 -1.57 5.24
CA THR A 94 46.90 -1.77 6.63
C THR A 94 45.75 -1.65 7.63
N LYS A 95 45.95 -2.15 8.85
CA LYS A 95 44.96 -2.00 9.93
C LYS A 95 44.60 -0.54 10.22
N SER A 96 45.58 0.38 10.13
CA SER A 96 45.41 1.81 10.41
C SER A 96 44.81 2.59 9.25
N ARG A 97 44.97 2.13 8.00
CA ARG A 97 44.42 2.79 6.79
C ARG A 97 43.85 1.74 5.84
N PRO A 98 42.65 1.21 6.15
CA PRO A 98 42.01 0.24 5.29
C PRO A 98 41.49 0.91 4.01
N ARG A 99 41.65 0.20 2.89
CA ARG A 99 41.10 0.54 1.58
C ARG A 99 40.02 -0.46 1.20
N PHE A 100 38.92 0.04 0.67
CA PHE A 100 37.78 -0.76 0.24
C PHE A 100 37.67 -0.71 -1.28
N ARG A 101 37.38 -1.86 -1.90
CA ARG A 101 37.11 -2.02 -3.32
C ARG A 101 35.83 -2.82 -3.49
N TRP A 102 35.00 -2.47 -4.48
CA TRP A 102 33.82 -3.24 -4.83
C TRP A 102 34.19 -4.62 -5.41
N GLU A 103 33.54 -5.68 -4.93
CA GLU A 103 33.75 -7.05 -5.42
C GLU A 103 33.05 -7.31 -6.77
N SER A 104 31.82 -6.80 -6.93
CA SER A 104 31.04 -6.86 -8.19
C SER A 104 30.14 -5.64 -8.29
N ARG A 105 30.73 -4.49 -8.67
CA ARG A 105 30.05 -3.18 -8.68
C ARG A 105 28.84 -3.16 -9.62
N GLU A 106 28.95 -3.85 -10.74
CA GLU A 106 27.89 -4.01 -11.75
C GLU A 106 26.66 -4.78 -11.24
N ARG A 107 26.80 -5.56 -10.16
CA ARG A 107 25.70 -6.28 -9.50
C ARG A 107 25.11 -5.52 -8.32
N PHE A 108 25.76 -4.43 -7.89
CA PHE A 108 25.35 -3.66 -6.74
C PHE A 108 24.30 -2.61 -7.11
N SER A 109 23.21 -2.55 -6.35
CA SER A 109 22.23 -1.47 -6.44
C SER A 109 22.10 -0.78 -5.08
N ALA A 110 22.40 0.52 -5.06
CA ALA A 110 22.36 1.32 -3.85
C ALA A 110 20.95 1.39 -3.25
N SER A 111 19.94 1.61 -4.09
CA SER A 111 18.53 1.68 -3.68
C SER A 111 18.01 0.33 -3.16
N GLN A 112 18.46 -0.77 -3.78
CA GLN A 112 18.21 -2.15 -3.35
C GLN A 112 18.79 -2.42 -1.96
N TRP A 113 20.09 -2.20 -1.81
CA TRP A 113 20.79 -2.49 -0.57
C TRP A 113 20.28 -1.61 0.57
N THR A 114 20.13 -0.30 0.35
CA THR A 114 19.56 0.62 1.33
C THR A 114 18.11 0.24 1.69
N GLY A 115 17.32 -0.19 0.70
CA GLY A 115 15.97 -0.67 0.91
C GLY A 115 15.92 -1.92 1.80
N ASP A 116 16.76 -2.91 1.54
CA ASP A 116 16.84 -4.15 2.32
C ASP A 116 17.28 -3.89 3.78
N ARG A 117 18.12 -2.87 4.03
CA ARG A 117 18.59 -2.49 5.38
C ARG A 117 17.56 -1.76 6.23
N ILE A 118 16.67 -1.00 5.61
CA ILE A 118 15.68 -0.18 6.32
C ILE A 118 14.35 -0.89 6.38
N PHE A 119 14.01 -1.61 5.31
CA PHE A 119 12.72 -2.28 5.11
C PHE A 119 12.81 -3.81 5.09
N GLY A 120 13.94 -4.40 5.49
CA GLY A 120 14.16 -5.86 5.50
C GLY A 120 13.02 -6.65 6.15
N PRO A 121 12.96 -7.96 5.89
CA PRO A 121 11.95 -8.64 5.07
C PRO A 121 10.48 -8.22 5.33
N ARG A 122 10.17 -6.92 5.26
CA ARG A 122 8.81 -6.40 5.51
C ARG A 122 8.10 -5.93 4.26
N ILE A 123 8.76 -5.94 3.10
CA ILE A 123 8.16 -5.53 1.82
C ILE A 123 8.74 -6.40 0.68
N PRO A 124 7.95 -7.24 0.00
CA PRO A 124 8.41 -7.97 -1.18
C PRO A 124 8.61 -6.98 -2.35
N ARG A 125 9.72 -7.16 -3.08
CA ARG A 125 10.29 -6.23 -4.04
C ARG A 125 9.77 -6.49 -5.45
N THR A 126 8.49 -6.19 -5.67
CA THR A 126 7.93 -6.10 -7.03
C THR A 126 7.95 -4.62 -7.47
N PRO A 127 8.32 -4.31 -8.74
CA PRO A 127 8.14 -2.99 -9.35
C PRO A 127 6.76 -2.41 -9.04
N ALA A 128 6.58 -1.08 -9.03
CA ALA A 128 5.30 -0.47 -8.68
C ALA A 128 4.14 -0.97 -9.57
N SER A 129 4.42 -1.36 -10.82
CA SER A 129 3.49 -2.01 -11.76
C SER A 129 3.06 -3.41 -11.35
N ASP A 130 3.80 -4.06 -10.47
CA ASP A 130 3.64 -5.48 -10.12
C ASP A 130 3.15 -5.66 -8.67
N ARG A 131 2.95 -4.55 -7.95
CA ARG A 131 2.43 -4.59 -6.58
C ARG A 131 0.91 -4.76 -6.62
N PRO A 132 0.34 -5.67 -5.81
CA PRO A 132 -1.09 -5.97 -5.87
C PRO A 132 -2.03 -4.77 -5.71
N ARG A 133 -1.73 -3.82 -4.82
CA ARG A 133 -2.62 -2.66 -4.58
C ARG A 133 -2.57 -1.68 -5.73
N GLU A 134 -1.38 -1.42 -6.24
CA GLU A 134 -1.14 -0.54 -7.37
C GLU A 134 -1.79 -1.13 -8.64
N ARG A 135 -1.64 -2.44 -8.88
CA ARG A 135 -2.36 -3.15 -9.95
C ARG A 135 -3.88 -3.11 -9.79
N LEU A 136 -4.38 -3.25 -8.57
CA LEU A 136 -5.81 -3.13 -8.29
C LEU A 136 -6.34 -1.75 -8.71
N LEU A 137 -5.59 -0.68 -8.43
CA LEU A 137 -5.98 0.70 -8.76
C LEU A 137 -5.95 0.98 -10.27
N VAL A 138 -4.96 0.43 -10.99
CA VAL A 138 -4.77 0.72 -12.42
C VAL A 138 -5.55 -0.23 -13.33
N HIS A 139 -5.61 -1.53 -13.00
CA HIS A 139 -6.13 -2.58 -13.86
C HIS A 139 -7.37 -3.30 -13.28
N GLY A 140 -7.77 -2.96 -12.05
CA GLY A 140 -8.93 -3.54 -11.40
C GLY A 140 -8.71 -4.97 -10.85
N ALA A 141 -9.70 -5.45 -10.10
CA ALA A 141 -9.64 -6.70 -9.35
C ALA A 141 -9.44 -7.94 -10.25
N ALA A 142 -10.01 -7.92 -11.45
CA ALA A 142 -9.94 -9.05 -12.39
C ALA A 142 -8.52 -9.35 -12.90
N SER A 143 -7.59 -8.40 -12.79
CA SER A 143 -6.19 -8.61 -13.18
C SER A 143 -5.40 -9.42 -12.15
N LEU A 144 -5.89 -9.52 -10.91
CA LEU A 144 -5.14 -10.08 -9.78
C LEU A 144 -5.39 -11.58 -9.61
N ARG A 145 -4.34 -12.32 -9.23
CA ARG A 145 -4.47 -13.71 -8.81
C ARG A 145 -5.09 -13.78 -7.41
N THR A 146 -5.69 -14.91 -7.07
CA THR A 146 -6.24 -15.18 -5.73
C THR A 146 -5.24 -14.89 -4.60
N ALA A 147 -3.98 -15.30 -4.78
CA ALA A 147 -2.91 -15.02 -3.82
C ALA A 147 -2.72 -13.51 -3.56
N GLU A 148 -2.86 -12.69 -4.61
CA GLU A 148 -2.68 -11.24 -4.53
C GLU A 148 -3.88 -10.56 -3.86
N LEU A 149 -5.11 -11.03 -4.14
CA LEU A 149 -6.31 -10.58 -3.44
C LEU A 149 -6.21 -10.88 -1.94
N LEU A 150 -5.78 -12.09 -1.58
CA LEU A 150 -5.56 -12.47 -0.18
C LEU A 150 -4.46 -11.64 0.48
N ALA A 151 -3.35 -11.39 -0.22
CA ALA A 151 -2.27 -10.54 0.26
C ALA A 151 -2.72 -9.09 0.55
N ILE A 152 -3.63 -8.55 -0.27
CA ILE A 152 -4.21 -7.22 -0.04
C ILE A 152 -5.02 -7.21 1.26
N LEU A 153 -5.85 -8.23 1.49
CA LEU A 153 -6.68 -8.37 2.69
C LEU A 153 -5.83 -8.56 3.96
N ILE A 154 -4.76 -9.35 3.89
CA ILE A 154 -3.79 -9.56 5.00
C ILE A 154 -3.06 -8.27 5.38
N ARG A 155 -2.96 -7.32 4.44
CA ARG A 155 -2.39 -5.97 4.56
C ARG A 155 -0.88 -5.89 4.82
N SER A 156 -0.35 -6.69 5.73
CA SER A 156 1.05 -6.65 6.18
C SER A 156 1.56 -8.04 6.52
N GLY A 157 2.82 -8.30 6.16
CA GLY A 157 3.51 -9.52 6.57
C GLY A 157 3.92 -9.52 8.04
N ARG A 158 4.57 -10.60 8.46
CA ARG A 158 5.26 -10.73 9.75
C ARG A 158 6.76 -10.87 9.54
N PRO A 159 7.59 -10.71 10.59
CA PRO A 159 9.02 -10.98 10.47
C PRO A 159 9.26 -12.38 9.86
N GLY A 160 9.94 -12.43 8.71
CA GLY A 160 10.22 -13.66 7.98
C GLY A 160 9.14 -14.13 6.98
N GLU A 161 8.01 -13.42 6.86
CA GLU A 161 6.94 -13.78 5.91
C GLU A 161 6.21 -12.54 5.41
N SER A 162 6.29 -12.24 4.12
CA SER A 162 5.53 -11.14 3.51
C SER A 162 4.03 -11.46 3.36
N ALA A 163 3.20 -10.42 3.23
CA ALA A 163 1.78 -10.59 2.94
C ALA A 163 1.53 -11.34 1.62
N LEU A 164 2.40 -11.15 0.62
CA LEU A 164 2.32 -11.87 -0.65
C LEU A 164 2.59 -13.36 -0.45
N GLN A 165 3.65 -13.73 0.27
CA GLN A 165 3.96 -15.13 0.60
C GLN A 165 2.84 -15.77 1.43
N ALA A 166 2.25 -15.03 2.37
CA ALA A 166 1.09 -15.50 3.12
C ALA A 166 -0.13 -15.75 2.22
N GLY A 167 -0.42 -14.83 1.30
CA GLY A 167 -1.46 -14.99 0.28
C GLY A 167 -1.21 -16.18 -0.65
N GLU A 168 0.04 -16.42 -1.05
CA GLU A 168 0.45 -17.59 -1.85
C GLU A 168 0.24 -18.90 -1.10
N LYS A 169 0.60 -18.98 0.19
CA LYS A 169 0.35 -20.17 1.03
C LYS A 169 -1.14 -20.47 1.18
N LEU A 170 -1.96 -19.45 1.42
CA LEU A 170 -3.41 -19.62 1.51
C LEU A 170 -4.00 -20.02 0.16
N ALA A 171 -3.58 -19.39 -0.94
CA ALA A 171 -4.02 -19.75 -2.28
C ALA A 171 -3.59 -21.17 -2.69
N ALA A 172 -2.41 -21.64 -2.27
CA ALA A 172 -2.01 -23.02 -2.48
C ALA A 172 -2.93 -24.01 -1.75
N ARG A 173 -3.48 -23.63 -0.59
CA ARG A 173 -4.35 -24.49 0.23
C ARG A 173 -5.83 -24.44 -0.15
N TYR A 174 -6.32 -23.28 -0.60
CA TYR A 174 -7.74 -23.02 -0.83
C TYR A 174 -8.06 -22.48 -2.23
N GLY A 175 -7.08 -22.23 -3.11
CA GLY A 175 -7.29 -21.54 -4.38
C GLY A 175 -8.23 -22.27 -5.34
N GLU A 176 -8.16 -23.59 -5.40
CA GLU A 176 -9.07 -24.43 -6.21
C GLU A 176 -10.45 -24.61 -5.56
N HIS A 177 -10.55 -24.40 -4.24
CA HIS A 177 -11.75 -24.62 -3.43
C HIS A 177 -11.99 -23.42 -2.50
N LEU A 178 -12.17 -22.24 -3.09
CA LEU A 178 -12.37 -20.99 -2.34
C LEU A 178 -13.64 -21.01 -1.49
N ASP A 179 -14.61 -21.85 -1.83
CA ASP A 179 -15.83 -22.12 -1.07
C ASP A 179 -15.56 -22.68 0.34
N ARG A 180 -14.37 -23.27 0.57
CA ARG A 180 -13.96 -23.80 1.88
C ARG A 180 -13.30 -22.78 2.79
N LEU A 181 -12.71 -21.72 2.23
CA LEU A 181 -12.03 -20.68 3.00
C LEU A 181 -12.92 -20.00 4.07
N PRO A 182 -14.22 -19.72 3.84
CA PRO A 182 -15.10 -19.13 4.86
C PRO A 182 -15.39 -20.06 6.05
N GLN A 183 -15.15 -21.37 5.90
CA GLN A 183 -15.37 -22.37 6.94
C GLN A 183 -14.14 -22.55 7.85
N ALA A 184 -12.99 -22.03 7.42
CA ALA A 184 -11.74 -22.18 8.14
C ALA A 184 -11.70 -21.26 9.37
N GLY A 185 -11.39 -21.85 10.53
CA GLY A 185 -11.23 -21.09 11.77
C GLY A 185 -9.95 -20.27 11.78
N GLN A 186 -9.89 -19.24 12.63
CA GLN A 186 -8.70 -18.39 12.77
C GLN A 186 -7.44 -19.21 13.12
N ALA A 187 -7.54 -20.16 14.04
CA ALA A 187 -6.43 -21.03 14.42
C ALA A 187 -5.93 -21.89 13.26
N GLU A 188 -6.83 -22.38 12.39
CA GLU A 188 -6.49 -23.16 11.20
C GLU A 188 -5.71 -22.30 10.19
N LEU A 189 -6.20 -21.11 9.87
CA LEU A 189 -5.51 -20.20 8.94
C LEU A 189 -4.16 -19.74 9.47
N LYS A 190 -4.08 -19.47 10.78
CA LYS A 190 -2.82 -19.10 11.46
C LYS A 190 -1.80 -20.24 11.44
N ALA A 191 -2.23 -21.49 11.46
CA ALA A 191 -1.35 -22.66 11.34
C ALA A 191 -0.69 -22.76 9.95
N ILE A 192 -1.37 -22.27 8.90
CA ILE A 192 -0.81 -22.22 7.54
C ILE A 192 0.18 -21.06 7.40
N THR A 193 -0.18 -19.87 7.91
CA THR A 193 0.65 -18.67 7.85
C THR A 193 0.47 -17.85 9.13
N PRO A 194 1.56 -17.52 9.85
CA PRO A 194 1.46 -16.68 11.03
C PRO A 194 0.91 -15.29 10.71
N ALA A 195 1.03 -14.79 9.47
CA ALA A 195 0.48 -13.50 9.06
C ALA A 195 -1.04 -13.36 9.25
N VAL A 196 -1.78 -14.48 9.33
CA VAL A 196 -3.21 -14.47 9.67
C VAL A 196 -3.39 -14.33 11.19
N ALA A 197 -3.18 -13.10 11.67
CA ALA A 197 -3.58 -12.65 13.00
C ALA A 197 -5.10 -12.38 13.06
N GLU A 198 -5.59 -11.88 14.19
CA GLU A 198 -6.97 -11.44 14.35
C GLU A 198 -7.42 -10.42 13.30
N ALA A 199 -6.66 -9.34 13.10
CA ALA A 199 -7.00 -8.32 12.11
C ALA A 199 -7.11 -8.91 10.69
N ALA A 200 -6.09 -9.64 10.24
CA ALA A 200 -6.06 -10.25 8.91
C ALA A 200 -7.18 -11.28 8.72
N TYR A 201 -7.48 -12.08 9.76
CA TYR A 201 -8.61 -13.01 9.73
C TYR A 201 -9.95 -12.28 9.53
N CYS A 202 -10.22 -11.26 10.34
CA CYS A 202 -11.44 -10.45 10.22
C CYS A 202 -11.55 -9.80 8.84
N GLN A 203 -10.44 -9.29 8.29
CA GLN A 203 -10.40 -8.70 6.95
C GLN A 203 -10.74 -9.72 5.86
N ILE A 204 -10.19 -10.94 5.93
CA ILE A 204 -10.49 -12.02 4.99
C ILE A 204 -11.99 -12.37 5.05
N MET A 205 -12.52 -12.61 6.25
CA MET A 205 -13.92 -13.00 6.42
C MET A 205 -14.89 -11.91 5.99
N ALA A 206 -14.58 -10.64 6.30
CA ALA A 206 -15.37 -9.50 5.84
C ALA A 206 -15.36 -9.37 4.31
N GLY A 207 -14.20 -9.56 3.66
CA GLY A 207 -14.08 -9.51 2.21
C GLY A 207 -14.89 -10.59 1.51
N ILE A 208 -14.84 -11.82 2.03
CA ILE A 208 -15.63 -12.96 1.54
C ILE A 208 -17.14 -12.68 1.66
N GLU A 209 -17.60 -12.27 2.85
CA GLU A 209 -19.02 -12.02 3.07
C GLU A 209 -19.52 -10.84 2.22
N LEU A 210 -18.71 -9.80 2.05
CA LEU A 210 -19.05 -8.70 1.15
C LEU A 210 -19.16 -9.19 -0.30
N GLY A 211 -18.22 -10.02 -0.78
CA GLY A 211 -18.29 -10.64 -2.10
C GLY A 211 -19.57 -11.46 -2.28
N ARG A 212 -19.96 -12.25 -1.27
CA ARG A 212 -21.21 -13.02 -1.28
C ARG A 212 -22.44 -12.12 -1.39
N ARG A 213 -22.51 -11.03 -0.60
CA ARG A 213 -23.62 -10.06 -0.65
C ARG A 213 -23.72 -9.36 -2.00
N VAL A 214 -22.59 -8.97 -2.58
CA VAL A 214 -22.52 -8.37 -3.92
C VAL A 214 -23.04 -9.34 -4.97
N ALA A 215 -22.65 -10.61 -4.91
CA ALA A 215 -23.13 -11.63 -5.85
C ALA A 215 -24.64 -11.86 -5.75
N VAL A 216 -25.20 -11.90 -4.54
CA VAL A 216 -26.64 -12.03 -4.30
C VAL A 216 -27.39 -10.81 -4.88
N ALA A 217 -26.96 -9.59 -4.55
CA ALA A 217 -27.58 -8.38 -5.05
C ALA A 217 -27.53 -8.28 -6.59
N ALA A 218 -26.41 -8.68 -7.20
CA ALA A 218 -26.27 -8.70 -8.66
C ALA A 218 -27.21 -9.72 -9.32
N ALA A 219 -27.42 -10.89 -8.70
CA ALA A 219 -28.35 -11.89 -9.18
C ALA A 219 -29.81 -11.42 -9.11
N GLU A 220 -30.19 -10.72 -8.03
CA GLU A 220 -31.52 -10.12 -7.89
C GLU A 220 -31.77 -9.04 -8.94
N GLN A 221 -30.82 -8.12 -9.15
CA GLN A 221 -30.92 -7.12 -10.20
C GLN A 221 -31.04 -7.73 -11.59
N SER A 222 -30.28 -8.79 -11.86
CA SER A 222 -30.34 -9.51 -13.14
C SER A 222 -31.69 -10.19 -13.36
N ARG A 223 -32.34 -10.70 -12.29
CA ARG A 223 -33.70 -11.25 -12.36
C ARG A 223 -34.73 -10.16 -12.65
N LEU A 224 -34.60 -8.99 -12.05
CA LEU A 224 -35.51 -7.86 -12.27
C LEU A 224 -35.37 -7.28 -13.67
N ARG A 225 -34.15 -7.22 -14.22
CA ARG A 225 -33.88 -6.72 -15.58
C ARG A 225 -34.27 -7.69 -16.68
N ARG A 226 -34.32 -8.99 -16.39
CA ARG A 226 -34.82 -9.97 -17.34
C ARG A 226 -36.33 -9.78 -17.44
N LYS A 227 -36.80 -9.08 -18.47
CA LYS A 227 -38.23 -8.99 -18.78
C LYS A 227 -38.80 -10.40 -18.71
N ARG A 228 -39.76 -10.61 -17.80
CA ARG A 228 -40.47 -11.88 -17.72
C ARG A 228 -41.43 -11.88 -18.90
N ILE A 229 -41.19 -12.76 -19.87
CA ILE A 229 -42.21 -13.10 -20.87
C ILE A 229 -43.30 -13.86 -20.11
N LEU A 230 -44.38 -13.16 -19.78
CA LEU A 230 -45.53 -13.70 -19.06
C LEU A 230 -46.62 -14.19 -20.02
N GLY A 231 -46.48 -13.90 -21.31
CA GLY A 231 -47.36 -14.42 -22.35
C GLY A 231 -46.85 -14.23 -23.77
N PRO A 232 -47.62 -14.70 -24.77
CA PRO A 232 -47.26 -14.63 -26.19
C PRO A 232 -47.05 -13.20 -26.69
N GLN A 233 -47.80 -12.23 -26.13
CA GLN A 233 -47.65 -10.81 -26.44
C GLN A 233 -46.25 -10.28 -26.05
N ASP A 234 -45.76 -10.61 -24.86
CA ASP A 234 -44.43 -10.16 -24.37
C ASP A 234 -43.28 -10.72 -25.20
N ALA A 235 -43.47 -11.88 -25.86
CA ALA A 235 -42.48 -12.49 -26.74
C ALA A 235 -42.40 -11.81 -28.12
N LEU A 236 -43.52 -11.27 -28.60
CA LEU A 236 -43.59 -10.55 -29.88
C LEU A 236 -42.96 -9.15 -29.80
N GLU A 237 -42.94 -8.52 -28.62
CA GLU A 237 -42.30 -7.22 -28.41
C GLU A 237 -40.76 -7.28 -28.34
N GLU A 238 -40.18 -8.48 -28.24
CA GLU A 238 -38.73 -8.70 -28.12
C GLU A 238 -38.08 -9.27 -29.40
N CYS A 239 -38.85 -9.45 -30.48
CA CYS A 239 -38.37 -9.85 -31.82
C CYS A 239 -38.24 -8.64 -32.75
#